data_AF-A0A7L4RR48-F1
#
_entry.id   AF-A0A7L4RR48-F1
#
_cell.length_a   1.000
_cell.length_b   1.000
_cell.length_c   1.000
_cell.angle_alpha   90.00
_cell.angle_beta   90.00
_cell.angle_gamma   90.00
#
_symmetry.space_group_name_H-M   'P 1'
#
loop_
_entity.id
_entity.type
_entity.pdbx_description
1 polymer ?
#
loop_
_entity_poly.entity_id
_entity_poly.type
_entity_poly.pdbx_seq_one_letter_code
_entity_poly.pdbx_strand_id
1 'polypeptide(L)'
;GRKTFGNITKYILNTISANLGNMMTVAISSLFLNFIPLLPSQILLNNFVSDVPLLTVSTDNVDPNFLKKPKKWNMPFISKFMVYFGLLSTVFDLALIIPLYFVFNATPELFRTTWFVSSALTEIVVTFAIRTKKPFFKSRPSTMLIAASVITALATIAVTYTAFGASFFEFVKMPAMILGFALALVAAYFLSAEVMKRFFFKKFEM
;
A
#
# COMPACT_ATOMS: atom_id res chain seq x y z
N GLY A 1 -7.05 -8.22 -24.92
CA GLY A 1 -6.79 -6.87 -25.44
C GLY A 1 -7.16 -5.78 -24.44
N ARG A 2 -8.34 -5.15 -24.58
CA ARG A 2 -8.74 -3.96 -23.77
C ARG A 2 -8.86 -4.23 -22.26
N LYS A 3 -9.36 -5.41 -21.86
CA LYS A 3 -9.41 -5.83 -20.45
C LYS A 3 -8.00 -5.95 -19.85
N THR A 4 -7.10 -6.64 -20.56
CA THR A 4 -5.69 -6.79 -20.20
C THR A 4 -5.00 -5.42 -20.03
N PHE A 5 -5.21 -4.51 -20.98
CA PHE A 5 -4.68 -3.15 -20.91
C PHE A 5 -5.16 -2.39 -19.66
N GLY A 6 -6.47 -2.49 -19.34
CA GLY A 6 -7.03 -1.87 -18.15
C GLY A 6 -6.44 -2.43 -16.86
N ASN A 7 -6.28 -3.75 -16.75
CA ASN A 7 -5.71 -4.39 -15.57
C ASN A 7 -4.20 -4.08 -15.41
N ILE A 8 -3.43 -4.04 -16.50
CA ILE A 8 -2.04 -3.58 -16.48
C ILE A 8 -1.96 -2.13 -16.03
N THR A 9 -2.87 -1.27 -16.48
CA THR A 9 -2.90 0.13 -16.06
C THR A 9 -3.14 0.25 -14.55
N LYS A 10 -4.06 -0.55 -13.97
CA LYS A 10 -4.30 -0.58 -12.51
C LYS A 10 -3.04 -0.99 -11.75
N TYR A 11 -2.37 -2.04 -12.21
CA TYR A 11 -1.11 -2.52 -11.63
C TYR A 11 -0.07 -1.40 -11.58
N ILE A 12 0.13 -0.73 -12.71
CA ILE A 12 1.16 0.31 -12.85
C ILE A 12 0.85 1.53 -12.01
N LEU A 13 -0.42 1.96 -11.98
CA LEU A 13 -0.84 3.03 -11.10
C LEU A 13 -0.51 2.67 -9.65
N ASN A 14 -0.82 1.46 -9.19
CA ASN A 14 -0.54 1.00 -7.84
C ASN A 14 0.96 1.00 -7.52
N THR A 15 1.76 0.26 -8.31
CA THR A 15 3.19 0.07 -8.09
C THR A 15 3.97 1.39 -8.14
N ILE A 16 3.70 2.24 -9.13
CA ILE A 16 4.43 3.50 -9.28
C ILE A 16 4.11 4.46 -8.12
N SER A 17 2.85 4.57 -7.69
CA SER A 17 2.51 5.41 -6.53
C SER A 17 3.07 4.89 -5.22
N ALA A 18 3.05 3.57 -4.99
CA ALA A 18 3.63 2.96 -3.79
C ALA A 18 5.14 3.18 -3.72
N ASN A 19 5.86 2.95 -4.83
CA ASN A 19 7.30 3.17 -4.90
C ASN A 19 7.69 4.63 -4.65
N LEU A 20 6.96 5.60 -5.20
CA LEU A 20 7.23 7.01 -4.92
C LEU A 20 7.04 7.31 -3.42
N GLY A 21 5.91 6.86 -2.85
CA GLY A 21 5.61 7.05 -1.44
C GLY A 21 6.71 6.50 -0.54
N ASN A 22 7.07 5.22 -0.73
CA ASN A 22 8.13 4.54 0.01
C ASN A 22 9.48 5.27 -0.09
N MET A 23 9.91 5.68 -1.29
CA MET A 23 11.17 6.41 -1.48
C MET A 23 11.17 7.76 -0.77
N MET A 24 10.08 8.53 -0.89
CA MET A 24 9.94 9.82 -0.21
C MET A 24 9.96 9.66 1.30
N THR A 25 9.23 8.66 1.82
CA THR A 25 9.20 8.38 3.24
C THR A 25 10.59 8.00 3.75
N VAL A 26 11.30 7.08 3.11
CA VAL A 26 12.66 6.69 3.51
C VAL A 26 13.60 7.90 3.49
N ALA A 27 13.54 8.73 2.45
CA ALA A 27 14.37 9.94 2.33
C ALA A 27 14.07 10.99 3.40
N ILE A 28 12.82 11.17 3.80
CA ILE A 28 12.45 12.11 4.87
C ILE A 28 12.83 11.52 6.24
N SER A 29 12.63 10.22 6.43
CA SER A 29 12.89 9.53 7.69
C SER A 29 14.36 9.52 8.05
N SER A 30 15.25 9.41 7.05
CA SER A 30 16.69 9.42 7.27
C SER A 30 17.23 10.76 7.80
N LEU A 31 16.44 11.84 7.75
CA LEU A 31 16.83 13.14 8.29
C LEU A 31 16.82 13.18 9.83
N PHE A 32 16.05 12.29 10.47
CA PHE A 32 15.88 12.30 11.93
C PHE A 32 16.03 10.92 12.59
N LEU A 33 16.04 9.82 11.82
CA LEU A 33 16.31 8.49 12.37
C LEU A 33 17.80 8.18 12.41
N ASN A 34 18.28 7.73 13.57
CA ASN A 34 19.66 7.27 13.77
C ASN A 34 19.88 5.80 13.37
N PHE A 35 18.89 5.17 12.72
CA PHE A 35 18.93 3.77 12.30
C PHE A 35 18.19 3.57 10.98
N ILE A 36 18.48 2.47 10.29
CA ILE A 36 17.83 2.13 9.01
C ILE A 36 16.35 1.79 9.26
N PRO A 37 15.38 2.49 8.61
CA PRO A 37 13.95 2.33 8.89
C PRO A 37 13.40 0.93 8.64
N LEU A 38 13.88 0.26 7.58
CA LEU A 38 13.56 -1.12 7.22
C LEU A 38 14.83 -1.83 6.74
N LEU A 39 15.00 -3.08 7.13
CA LEU A 39 16.09 -3.91 6.63
C LEU A 39 15.87 -4.30 5.17
N PRO A 40 16.93 -4.51 4.36
CA PRO A 40 16.79 -4.98 2.99
C PRO A 40 15.94 -6.27 2.87
N SER A 41 16.10 -7.21 3.81
CA SER A 41 15.29 -8.44 3.86
C SER A 41 13.79 -8.16 4.08
N GLN A 42 13.48 -7.20 4.96
CA GLN A 42 12.11 -6.77 5.22
C GLN A 42 11.49 -6.03 4.02
N ILE A 43 12.27 -5.21 3.32
CA ILE A 43 11.83 -4.52 2.08
C ILE A 43 11.49 -5.55 1.01
N LEU A 44 12.34 -6.56 0.80
CA LEU A 44 12.08 -7.65 -0.16
C LEU A 44 10.82 -8.43 0.20
N LEU A 45 10.65 -8.77 1.48
CA LEU A 45 9.45 -9.45 1.95
C LEU A 45 8.21 -8.59 1.76
N ASN A 46 8.30 -7.29 2.03
CA ASN A 46 7.20 -6.34 1.89
C ASN A 46 6.72 -6.31 0.43
N ASN A 47 7.63 -6.02 -0.50
CA ASN A 47 7.33 -6.01 -1.94
C ASN A 47 6.75 -7.35 -2.41
N PHE A 48 7.30 -8.47 -1.94
CA PHE A 48 6.79 -9.79 -2.31
C PHE A 48 5.33 -10.00 -1.86
N VAL A 49 5.05 -9.71 -0.59
CA VAL A 49 3.72 -9.90 0.00
C VAL A 49 2.69 -8.97 -0.62
N SER A 50 3.07 -7.71 -0.87
CA SER A 50 2.17 -6.70 -1.45
C SER A 50 1.92 -6.91 -2.95
N ASP A 51 2.86 -7.50 -3.68
CA ASP A 51 2.71 -7.82 -5.10
C ASP A 51 1.82 -9.06 -5.34
N VAL A 52 1.70 -9.99 -4.40
CA VAL A 52 0.87 -11.20 -4.57
C VAL A 52 -0.59 -10.86 -4.93
N PRO A 53 -1.29 -9.95 -4.23
CA PRO A 53 -2.60 -9.49 -4.67
C PRO A 53 -2.58 -8.81 -6.04
N LEU A 54 -1.54 -8.05 -6.37
CA LEU A 54 -1.42 -7.36 -7.65
C LEU A 54 -1.31 -8.33 -8.84
N LEU A 55 -0.68 -9.49 -8.68
CA LEU A 55 -0.69 -10.54 -9.70
C LEU A 55 -2.11 -10.98 -10.05
N THR A 56 -3.00 -10.99 -9.05
CA THR A 56 -4.40 -11.37 -9.23
C THR A 56 -5.27 -10.24 -9.77
N VAL A 57 -4.81 -8.98 -9.78
CA VAL A 57 -5.51 -7.85 -10.45
C VAL A 57 -5.66 -8.10 -11.94
N SER A 58 -4.79 -8.92 -12.54
CA SER A 58 -4.95 -9.41 -13.91
C SER A 58 -6.30 -10.10 -14.16
N THR A 59 -6.85 -10.79 -13.15
CA THR A 59 -8.14 -11.49 -13.18
C THR A 59 -9.35 -10.56 -12.94
N ASP A 60 -9.08 -9.32 -12.56
CA ASP A 60 -10.10 -8.39 -12.08
C ASP A 60 -11.05 -7.91 -13.19
N ASN A 61 -12.23 -7.47 -12.75
CA ASN A 61 -13.25 -6.86 -13.58
C ASN A 61 -12.84 -5.43 -14.00
N VAL A 62 -12.99 -5.13 -15.28
CA VAL A 62 -12.78 -3.79 -15.84
C VAL A 62 -14.14 -3.14 -16.07
N ASP A 63 -14.28 -1.84 -15.77
CA ASP A 63 -15.54 -1.12 -15.95
C ASP A 63 -16.01 -1.21 -17.42
N PRO A 64 -17.28 -1.57 -17.69
CA PRO A 64 -17.82 -1.60 -19.05
C PRO A 64 -17.60 -0.30 -19.83
N ASN A 65 -17.66 0.86 -19.15
CA ASN A 65 -17.41 2.15 -19.80
C ASN A 65 -15.96 2.32 -20.27
N PHE A 66 -15.00 1.69 -19.59
CA PHE A 66 -13.59 1.70 -19.99
C PHE A 66 -13.36 0.90 -21.28
N LEU A 67 -14.16 -0.14 -21.54
CA LEU A 67 -14.01 -1.02 -22.69
C LEU A 67 -14.57 -0.43 -24.01
N LYS A 68 -15.39 0.62 -23.93
CA LYS A 68 -16.09 1.22 -25.08
C LYS A 68 -15.15 1.82 -26.12
N LYS A 69 -14.01 2.39 -25.71
CA LYS A 69 -13.06 3.05 -26.61
C LYS A 69 -11.64 2.53 -26.37
N PRO A 70 -10.79 2.43 -27.41
CA PRO A 70 -9.37 2.15 -27.23
C PRO A 70 -8.74 3.26 -26.39
N LYS A 71 -7.90 2.87 -25.44
CA LYS A 71 -7.16 3.79 -24.57
C LYS A 71 -5.67 3.69 -24.90
N LYS A 72 -4.97 4.81 -24.78
CA LYS A 72 -3.51 4.90 -24.82
C LYS A 72 -3.01 5.29 -23.43
N TRP A 73 -1.75 4.99 -23.15
CA TRP A 73 -1.12 5.42 -21.91
C TRP A 73 -1.02 6.93 -21.90
N ASN A 74 -1.51 7.54 -20.84
CA ASN A 74 -1.42 8.98 -20.62
C ASN A 74 -0.36 9.19 -19.53
N MET A 75 0.89 9.42 -19.96
CA MET A 75 2.01 9.61 -19.04
C MET A 75 1.81 10.81 -18.10
N PRO A 76 1.29 11.98 -18.56
CA PRO A 76 0.92 13.06 -17.64
C PRO A 76 -0.09 12.66 -16.56
N PHE A 77 -1.10 11.85 -16.91
CA PHE A 77 -2.07 11.34 -15.95
C PHE A 77 -1.42 10.39 -14.94
N ILE A 78 -0.60 9.44 -15.41
CA ILE A 78 0.10 8.48 -14.55
C ILE A 78 1.06 9.22 -13.59
N SER A 79 1.79 10.22 -14.09
CA SER A 79 2.70 11.04 -13.27
C SER A 79 1.94 11.83 -12.20
N LYS A 80 0.81 12.46 -12.54
CA LYS A 80 -0.04 13.15 -11.55
C LYS A 80 -0.61 12.17 -10.52
N PHE A 81 -1.04 10.99 -10.96
CA PHE A 81 -1.57 9.96 -10.07
C PHE A 81 -0.50 9.50 -9.07
N MET A 82 0.70 9.20 -9.58
CA MET A 82 1.88 8.86 -8.80
C MET A 82 2.14 9.90 -7.71
N VAL A 83 2.18 11.19 -8.07
CA VAL A 83 2.45 12.25 -7.08
C VAL A 83 1.34 12.36 -6.04
N TYR A 84 0.06 12.37 -6.43
CA TYR A 84 -1.05 12.53 -5.47
C TYR A 84 -1.15 11.36 -4.50
N PHE A 85 -1.05 10.12 -4.98
CA PHE A 85 -1.13 8.93 -4.13
C PHE A 85 0.17 8.66 -3.38
N GLY A 86 1.32 8.94 -3.99
CA GLY A 86 2.62 8.85 -3.32
C GLY A 86 2.71 9.82 -2.14
N LEU A 87 2.32 11.08 -2.32
CA LEU A 87 2.27 12.06 -1.22
C LEU A 87 1.28 11.65 -0.13
N LEU A 88 0.11 11.12 -0.50
CA LEU A 88 -0.85 10.59 0.47
C LEU A 88 -0.21 9.46 1.31
N SER A 89 0.46 8.51 0.66
CA SER A 89 1.18 7.43 1.34
C SER A 89 2.24 7.98 2.29
N THR A 90 3.08 8.91 1.81
CA THR A 90 4.14 9.52 2.63
C THR A 90 3.60 10.24 3.86
N VAL A 91 2.47 10.95 3.75
CA VAL A 91 1.83 11.58 4.91
C VAL A 91 1.42 10.55 5.95
N PHE A 92 0.85 9.42 5.53
CA PHE A 92 0.43 8.35 6.44
C PHE A 92 1.61 7.59 7.03
N ASP A 93 2.67 7.38 6.26
CA ASP A 93 3.89 6.79 6.78
C ASP A 93 4.52 7.71 7.83
N LEU A 94 4.63 9.01 7.58
CA LEU A 94 5.12 9.97 8.58
C LEU A 94 4.23 10.03 9.82
N ALA A 95 2.91 9.91 9.64
CA ALA A 95 1.96 9.81 10.74
C ALA A 95 2.13 8.53 11.57
N LEU A 96 2.73 7.47 11.01
CA LEU A 96 3.14 6.28 11.75
C LEU A 96 4.50 6.48 12.44
N ILE A 97 5.48 6.95 11.69
CA ILE A 97 6.90 7.03 12.07
C ILE A 97 7.14 8.04 13.18
N ILE A 98 6.58 9.23 13.07
CA ILE A 98 6.81 10.32 14.01
C ILE A 98 6.34 9.90 15.42
N PRO A 99 5.10 9.39 15.61
CA PRO A 99 4.68 8.88 16.92
C PRO A 99 5.49 7.67 17.38
N LEU A 100 5.85 6.73 16.48
CA LEU A 100 6.68 5.59 16.87
C LEU A 100 8.02 6.01 17.45
N TYR A 101 8.65 7.02 16.84
CA TYR A 101 9.95 7.52 17.28
C TYR A 101 9.85 8.42 18.52
N PHE A 102 9.01 9.46 18.50
CA PHE A 102 8.99 10.50 19.55
C PHE A 102 8.04 10.21 20.72
N VAL A 103 6.94 9.49 20.49
CA VAL A 103 5.90 9.26 21.52
C VAL A 103 6.08 7.88 22.15
N PHE A 104 6.14 6.84 21.32
CA PHE A 104 6.28 5.47 21.78
C PHE A 104 7.72 5.09 22.12
N ASN A 105 8.71 5.91 21.72
CA ASN A 105 10.14 5.63 21.91
C ASN A 105 10.49 4.19 21.48
N ALA A 106 9.95 3.76 20.34
CA ALA A 106 10.08 2.39 19.87
C ALA A 106 11.56 2.05 19.63
N THR A 107 11.99 0.87 20.07
CA THR A 107 13.30 0.34 19.69
C THR A 107 13.38 0.16 18.17
N PRO A 108 14.59 0.14 17.56
CA PRO A 108 14.73 -0.04 16.12
C PRO A 108 13.99 -1.27 15.58
N GLU A 109 13.99 -2.38 16.31
CA GLU A 109 13.33 -3.63 15.94
C GLU A 109 11.80 -3.48 15.96
N LEU A 110 11.26 -2.85 16.99
CA LEU A 110 9.82 -2.59 17.11
C LEU A 110 9.34 -1.60 16.05
N PHE A 111 10.14 -0.57 15.77
CA PHE A 111 9.91 0.38 14.71
C PHE A 111 9.83 -0.31 13.34
N ARG A 112 10.86 -1.09 12.99
CA ARG A 112 10.95 -1.85 11.73
C ARG A 112 9.77 -2.81 11.57
N THR A 113 9.43 -3.55 12.64
CA THR A 113 8.31 -4.50 12.61
C THR A 113 6.98 -3.80 12.39
N THR A 114 6.75 -2.68 13.09
CA THR A 114 5.51 -1.93 12.97
C THR A 114 5.38 -1.29 11.58
N TRP A 115 6.47 -0.68 11.08
CA TRP A 115 6.50 -0.14 9.74
C TRP A 115 6.22 -1.22 8.70
N PHE A 116 6.90 -2.36 8.79
CA PHE A 116 6.71 -3.48 7.86
C PHE A 116 5.24 -3.89 7.77
N VAL A 117 4.58 -4.09 8.92
CA VAL A 117 3.16 -4.48 8.95
C VAL A 117 2.27 -3.38 8.38
N SER A 118 2.45 -2.12 8.79
CA SER A 118 1.66 -1.01 8.27
C SER A 118 1.83 -0.83 6.77
N SER A 119 3.07 -0.79 6.28
CA SER A 119 3.39 -0.61 4.86
C SER A 119 2.79 -1.72 4.00
N ALA A 120 3.03 -3.00 4.36
CA ALA A 120 2.45 -4.14 3.64
C ALA A 120 0.92 -4.08 3.61
N LEU A 121 0.28 -3.78 4.75
CA LEU A 121 -1.19 -3.68 4.80
C LEU A 121 -1.70 -2.49 3.99
N THR A 122 -1.04 -1.34 4.01
CA THR A 122 -1.44 -0.17 3.19
C THR A 122 -1.39 -0.49 1.69
N GLU A 123 -0.36 -1.17 1.22
CA GLU A 123 -0.22 -1.57 -0.20
C GLU A 123 -1.29 -2.59 -0.62
N ILE A 124 -1.64 -3.52 0.26
CA ILE A 124 -2.73 -4.48 0.03
C ILE A 124 -4.08 -3.74 -0.05
N VAL A 125 -4.41 -2.89 0.92
CA VAL A 125 -5.75 -2.25 0.96
C VAL A 125 -5.92 -1.19 -0.13
N VAL A 126 -4.87 -0.43 -0.49
CA VAL A 126 -4.98 0.61 -1.52
C VAL A 126 -5.28 0.03 -2.90
N THR A 127 -4.89 -1.21 -3.16
CA THR A 127 -5.25 -1.94 -4.38
C THR A 127 -6.78 -1.94 -4.59
N PHE A 128 -7.57 -2.02 -3.52
CA PHE A 128 -9.03 -1.96 -3.59
C PHE A 128 -9.59 -0.54 -3.82
N ALA A 129 -8.84 0.49 -3.49
CA ALA A 129 -9.19 1.87 -3.85
C ALA A 129 -8.88 2.14 -5.34
N ILE A 130 -7.72 1.69 -5.82
CA ILE A 130 -7.17 1.98 -7.16
C ILE A 130 -7.81 1.10 -8.26
N ARG A 131 -8.26 -0.11 -7.94
CA ARG A 131 -8.90 -1.05 -8.90
C ARG A 131 -10.04 -0.44 -9.71
N THR A 132 -10.73 0.56 -9.17
CA THR A 132 -11.92 1.16 -9.80
C THR A 132 -12.02 2.63 -9.51
N LYS A 133 -12.53 3.38 -10.50
CA LYS A 133 -12.86 4.79 -10.37
C LYS A 133 -14.13 5.01 -9.55
N LYS A 134 -15.01 4.00 -9.54
CA LYS A 134 -16.23 4.01 -8.74
C LYS A 134 -15.87 3.85 -7.27
N PRO A 135 -16.79 4.22 -6.36
CA PRO A 135 -16.63 3.86 -4.96
C PRO A 135 -16.35 2.36 -4.82
N PHE A 136 -15.43 1.97 -3.93
CA PHE A 136 -14.93 0.58 -3.84
C PHE A 136 -16.07 -0.45 -3.70
N PHE A 137 -17.13 -0.11 -2.96
CA PHE A 137 -18.32 -0.94 -2.74
C PHE A 137 -19.23 -1.10 -3.98
N LYS A 138 -19.12 -0.23 -4.99
CA LYS A 138 -19.93 -0.31 -6.22
C LYS A 138 -19.33 -1.24 -7.29
N SER A 139 -18.11 -1.73 -7.08
CA SER A 139 -17.42 -2.60 -8.05
C SER A 139 -16.84 -3.82 -7.35
N ARG A 140 -17.45 -4.99 -7.59
CA ARG A 140 -17.05 -6.26 -6.96
C ARG A 140 -15.66 -6.73 -7.44
N PRO A 141 -14.68 -6.89 -6.54
CA PRO A 141 -13.39 -7.49 -6.87
C PRO A 141 -13.52 -8.95 -7.26
N SER A 142 -12.55 -9.47 -8.01
CA SER A 142 -12.49 -10.91 -8.28
C SER A 142 -12.25 -11.67 -6.97
N THR A 143 -12.82 -12.86 -6.85
CA THR A 143 -12.63 -13.72 -5.67
C THR A 143 -11.15 -14.01 -5.41
N MET A 144 -10.36 -14.16 -6.48
CA MET A 144 -8.92 -14.37 -6.38
C MET A 144 -8.19 -13.18 -5.74
N LEU A 145 -8.60 -11.95 -6.07
CA LEU A 145 -8.03 -10.73 -5.47
C LEU A 145 -8.36 -10.62 -3.99
N ILE A 146 -9.60 -10.93 -3.60
CA ILE A 146 -10.01 -10.93 -2.19
C ILE A 146 -9.21 -12.00 -1.43
N ALA A 147 -9.19 -13.24 -1.94
CA ALA A 147 -8.52 -14.36 -1.29
C ALA A 147 -7.02 -14.09 -1.12
N ALA A 148 -6.34 -13.65 -2.20
CA ALA A 148 -4.92 -13.31 -2.13
C ALA A 148 -4.65 -12.20 -1.11
N SER A 149 -5.44 -11.13 -1.12
CA SER A 149 -5.27 -10.00 -0.18
C SER A 149 -5.48 -10.39 1.28
N VAL A 150 -6.49 -11.21 1.56
CA VAL A 150 -6.77 -11.67 2.94
C VAL A 150 -5.69 -12.63 3.40
N ILE A 151 -5.30 -13.60 2.57
CA ILE A 151 -4.25 -14.56 2.90
C ILE A 151 -2.93 -13.83 3.16
N THR A 152 -2.54 -12.90 2.29
CA THR A 152 -1.28 -12.18 2.46
C THR A 152 -1.31 -11.25 3.65
N ALA A 153 -2.39 -10.49 3.87
CA ALA A 153 -2.52 -9.63 5.05
C ALA A 153 -2.42 -10.41 6.37
N LEU A 154 -3.08 -11.57 6.45
CA LEU A 154 -2.98 -12.44 7.62
C LEU A 154 -1.58 -13.03 7.77
N ALA A 155 -0.94 -13.44 6.67
CA ALA A 155 0.42 -13.94 6.68
C ALA A 155 1.43 -12.87 7.12
N THR A 156 1.27 -11.61 6.70
CA THR A 156 2.08 -10.46 7.12
C THR A 156 2.04 -10.26 8.62
N ILE A 157 0.86 -10.32 9.23
CA ILE A 157 0.74 -10.18 10.68
C ILE A 157 1.32 -11.43 11.35
N ALA A 158 0.92 -12.61 10.90
CA ALA A 158 1.33 -13.88 11.49
C ALA A 158 2.86 -14.06 11.51
N VAL A 159 3.56 -13.72 10.42
CA VAL A 159 5.03 -13.91 10.33
C VAL A 159 5.77 -13.17 11.43
N THR A 160 5.27 -11.99 11.87
CA THR A 160 5.88 -11.22 12.97
C THR A 160 5.80 -11.88 14.34
N TYR A 161 4.95 -12.91 14.49
CA TYR A 161 4.79 -13.69 15.71
C TYR A 161 5.42 -15.10 15.62
N THR A 162 6.11 -15.42 14.53
CA THR A 162 6.79 -16.71 14.34
C THR A 162 8.26 -16.67 14.71
N ALA A 163 8.82 -17.81 15.11
CA ALA A 163 10.26 -17.95 15.35
C ALA A 163 11.09 -17.67 14.09
N PHE A 164 10.59 -18.07 12.91
CA PHE A 164 11.22 -17.77 11.61
C PHE A 164 11.30 -16.26 11.36
N GLY A 165 10.19 -15.54 11.58
CA GLY A 165 10.14 -14.08 11.48
C GLY A 165 11.14 -13.38 12.38
N ALA A 166 11.21 -13.81 13.65
CA ALA A 166 12.15 -13.26 14.61
C ALA A 166 13.62 -13.52 14.23
N SER A 167 13.94 -14.72 13.73
CA SER A 167 15.32 -15.14 13.44
C SER A 167 15.88 -14.53 12.15
N PHE A 168 15.05 -14.43 11.10
CA PHE A 168 15.51 -14.04 9.76
C PHE A 168 15.23 -12.59 9.40
N PHE A 169 14.13 -12.02 9.93
CA PHE A 169 13.69 -10.66 9.64
C PHE A 169 13.78 -9.73 10.85
N GLU A 170 14.30 -10.20 11.99
CA GLU A 170 14.40 -9.42 13.23
C GLU A 170 13.05 -8.87 13.70
N PHE A 171 11.96 -9.60 13.45
CA PHE A 171 10.64 -9.18 13.91
C PHE A 171 10.46 -9.39 15.40
N VAL A 172 9.87 -8.39 16.06
CA VAL A 172 9.56 -8.43 17.48
C VAL A 172 8.06 -8.33 17.72
N LYS A 173 7.59 -8.91 18.82
CA LYS A 173 6.17 -8.84 19.19
C LYS A 173 5.78 -7.40 19.47
N MET A 174 4.82 -6.89 18.70
CA MET A 174 4.29 -5.54 18.90
C MET A 174 3.35 -5.50 20.13
N PRO A 175 3.47 -4.50 21.01
CA PRO A 175 2.46 -4.19 22.01
C PRO A 175 1.09 -3.95 21.34
N ALA A 176 0.01 -4.41 21.97
CA ALA A 176 -1.34 -4.33 21.41
C ALA A 176 -1.77 -2.88 21.07
N MET A 177 -1.30 -1.89 21.85
CA MET A 177 -1.56 -0.48 21.60
C MET A 177 -0.92 0.00 20.28
N ILE A 178 0.32 -0.41 20.00
CA ILE A 178 1.04 -0.03 18.77
C ILE A 178 0.41 -0.73 17.56
N LEU A 179 0.05 -2.02 17.70
CA LEU A 179 -0.68 -2.73 16.65
C LEU A 179 -2.04 -2.08 16.37
N GLY A 180 -2.80 -1.71 17.40
CA GLY A 180 -4.08 -1.03 17.26
C GLY A 180 -3.94 0.33 16.56
N PHE A 181 -2.91 1.10 16.93
CA PHE A 181 -2.56 2.37 16.27
C PHE A 181 -2.22 2.18 14.79
N ALA A 182 -1.35 1.20 14.47
CA ALA A 182 -0.98 0.85 13.11
C ALA A 182 -2.20 0.46 12.25
N LEU A 183 -3.07 -0.41 12.76
CA LEU A 183 -4.29 -0.82 12.06
C LEU A 183 -5.28 0.33 11.87
N ALA A 184 -5.41 1.22 12.86
CA ALA A 184 -6.24 2.42 12.74
C ALA A 184 -5.72 3.36 11.64
N LEU A 185 -4.39 3.54 11.54
CA LEU A 185 -3.78 4.31 10.46
C LEU A 185 -4.00 3.67 9.08
N VAL A 186 -3.88 2.34 8.96
CA VAL A 186 -4.18 1.62 7.71
C VAL A 186 -5.63 1.86 7.27
N ALA A 187 -6.59 1.80 8.20
CA ALA A 187 -7.99 2.07 7.92
C ALA A 187 -8.23 3.53 7.49
N ALA A 188 -7.64 4.49 8.22
CA ALA A 188 -7.73 5.90 7.89
C ALA A 188 -7.09 6.23 6.54
N TYR A 189 -5.97 5.59 6.21
CA TYR A 189 -5.31 5.70 4.91
C TYR A 189 -6.21 5.21 3.79
N PHE A 190 -6.83 4.02 3.94
CA PHE A 190 -7.73 3.48 2.94
C PHE A 190 -8.93 4.42 2.67
N LEU A 191 -9.54 4.94 3.73
CA LEU A 191 -10.63 5.93 3.60
C LEU A 191 -10.17 7.20 2.90
N SER A 192 -8.97 7.69 3.24
CA SER A 192 -8.38 8.87 2.60
C SER A 192 -8.06 8.65 1.14
N ALA A 193 -7.55 7.47 0.78
CA ALA A 193 -7.31 7.07 -0.61
C ALA A 193 -8.62 7.00 -1.42
N GLU A 194 -9.67 6.47 -0.80
CA GLU A 194 -11.01 6.40 -1.38
C GLU A 194 -11.64 7.78 -1.62
N VAL A 195 -11.32 8.75 -0.77
CA VAL A 195 -11.74 10.15 -0.93
C VAL A 195 -10.87 10.84 -2.00
N MET A 196 -9.54 10.69 -1.91
CA MET A 196 -8.57 11.27 -2.84
C MET A 196 -8.86 10.86 -4.28
N LYS A 197 -9.18 9.59 -4.52
CA LYS A 197 -9.48 9.11 -5.88
C LYS A 197 -10.66 9.86 -6.51
N ARG A 198 -11.70 10.19 -5.73
CA ARG A 198 -12.88 10.92 -6.25
C ARG A 198 -12.50 12.32 -6.71
N PHE A 199 -11.68 13.02 -5.91
CA PHE A 199 -11.16 14.34 -6.27
C PHE A 199 -10.25 14.26 -7.50
N PHE A 200 -9.34 13.28 -7.52
CA PHE A 200 -8.39 13.09 -8.60
C PHE A 200 -9.08 12.85 -9.96
N PHE A 201 -9.99 11.87 -10.02
CA PHE A 201 -10.70 11.56 -11.27
C PHE A 201 -11.63 12.68 -11.73
N LYS A 202 -12.25 13.42 -10.80
CA LYS A 202 -13.06 14.61 -11.16
C LYS A 202 -12.21 15.73 -11.78
N LYS A 203 -10.95 15.89 -11.33
CA LYS A 203 -10.07 16.97 -11.79
C LYS A 203 -9.32 16.65 -13.08
N PHE A 204 -8.90 15.41 -13.26
CA PHE A 204 -7.95 15.03 -14.32
C PHE A 204 -8.54 14.10 -15.39
N GLU A 205 -9.80 13.72 -15.27
CA GLU A 205 -10.48 12.86 -16.24
C GLU A 205 -11.77 13.44 -16.84
N MET A 206 -11.95 14.76 -16.75
CA MET A 206 -12.89 15.50 -17.62
C MET A 206 -12.33 15.59 -19.04
#